data_AF-A0A1I6JKU6-F1
#
_entry.id   AF-A0A1I6JKU6-F1
#
_cell.length_a   1.000
_cell.length_b   1.000
_cell.length_c   1.000
_cell.angle_alpha   90.00
_cell.angle_beta   90.00
_cell.angle_gamma   90.00
#
_symmetry.space_group_name_H-M   'P 1'
#
loop_
_entity.id
_entity.type
_entity.pdbx_description
1 polymer ?
#
loop_
_entity_poly.entity_id
_entity_poly.type
_entity_poly.pdbx_seq_one_letter_code
_entity_poly.pdbx_strand_id
1 'polypeptide(L)'
;MTRNLADLIDWDAINREDQADEPGFSPGKLVPGDRIHFLATTTVVVRDSFAGGELVERGQTVTITQAILDLNSGRDGFSWLALVDDEEAQEARWGHVLFRRGPWPEGKRKTIPGTLEALWEAQVAHDAASRIADETERAKAMSELRAVYGVRSTQTSTEYRR
;
A
#
# COMPACT_ATOMS: atom_id res chain seq x y z
N MET A 1 3.19 33.94 -24.55
CA MET A 1 2.03 33.17 -24.07
C MET A 1 2.52 31.81 -23.63
N THR A 2 2.80 31.66 -22.34
CA THR A 2 3.40 30.46 -21.74
C THR A 2 2.25 29.52 -21.36
N ARG A 3 2.08 28.40 -22.08
CA ARG A 3 1.11 27.36 -21.68
C ARG A 3 1.62 26.66 -20.42
N ASN A 4 0.74 26.50 -19.44
CA ASN A 4 1.03 25.82 -18.19
C ASN A 4 1.13 24.31 -18.45
N LEU A 5 2.17 23.66 -17.92
CA LEU A 5 2.41 22.21 -18.05
C LEU A 5 1.30 21.37 -17.40
N ALA A 6 0.52 21.96 -16.49
CA ALA A 6 -0.63 21.32 -15.87
C ALA A 6 -1.80 21.06 -16.85
N ASP A 7 -1.88 21.78 -17.98
CA ASP A 7 -2.96 21.62 -18.97
C ASP A 7 -2.69 20.50 -19.99
N LEU A 8 -1.52 19.85 -19.92
CA LEU A 8 -1.10 18.77 -20.81
C LEU A 8 -1.25 17.37 -20.19
N ILE A 9 -1.60 17.29 -18.91
CA ILE A 9 -1.79 16.02 -18.20
C ILE A 9 -3.28 15.87 -17.93
N ASP A 10 -3.94 15.02 -18.71
CA ASP A 10 -5.30 14.58 -18.44
C ASP A 10 -5.27 13.65 -17.22
N TRP A 11 -5.40 14.25 -16.04
CA TRP A 11 -5.48 13.53 -14.76
C TRP A 11 -6.70 12.58 -14.71
N ASP A 12 -7.76 12.86 -15.49
CA ASP A 12 -8.92 11.99 -15.61
C ASP A 12 -8.66 10.78 -16.52
N ALA A 13 -7.63 10.82 -17.38
CA ALA A 13 -7.16 9.65 -18.14
C ALA A 13 -6.30 8.72 -17.29
N ILE A 14 -5.45 9.26 -16.41
CA ILE A 14 -4.66 8.46 -15.45
C ILE A 14 -5.58 7.69 -14.50
N ASN A 15 -6.68 8.30 -14.05
CA ASN A 15 -7.67 7.62 -13.20
C ASN A 15 -8.62 6.66 -13.96
N ARG A 16 -8.67 6.71 -15.30
CA ARG A 16 -9.51 5.84 -16.13
C ARG A 16 -8.84 4.53 -16.51
N GLU A 17 -7.51 4.47 -16.52
CA GLU A 17 -6.76 3.25 -16.88
C GLU A 17 -6.63 2.23 -15.72
N ASP A 18 -6.93 2.63 -14.48
CA ASP A 18 -7.00 1.74 -13.31
C ASP A 18 -8.31 0.91 -13.25
N GLN A 19 -9.18 0.99 -14.27
CA GLN A 19 -10.38 0.17 -14.42
C GLN A 19 -10.23 -1.02 -15.39
N ALA A 20 -9.00 -1.51 -15.61
CA ALA A 20 -8.79 -2.73 -16.37
C ALA A 20 -9.08 -3.98 -15.50
N ASP A 21 -10.25 -4.60 -15.72
CA ASP A 21 -10.57 -6.02 -15.50
C ASP A 21 -9.97 -6.70 -14.24
N GLU A 22 -10.23 -6.14 -13.05
CA GLU A 22 -10.06 -6.87 -11.79
C GLU A 22 -11.11 -8.00 -11.71
N PRO A 23 -10.69 -9.27 -11.47
CA PRO A 23 -11.61 -10.39 -11.47
C PRO A 23 -12.63 -10.29 -10.32
N GLY A 24 -13.90 -10.09 -10.69
CA GLY A 24 -15.05 -10.50 -9.89
C GLY A 24 -15.42 -9.60 -8.71
N PHE A 25 -15.79 -8.35 -8.98
CA PHE A 25 -16.54 -7.55 -8.02
C PHE A 25 -17.94 -8.14 -7.79
N SER A 26 -18.21 -8.59 -6.57
CA SER A 26 -19.56 -8.83 -6.07
C SER A 26 -19.61 -8.36 -4.61
N PRO A 27 -20.41 -7.34 -4.26
CA PRO A 27 -20.66 -7.01 -2.86
C PRO A 27 -21.34 -8.21 -2.23
N GLY A 28 -20.58 -8.96 -1.43
CA GLY A 28 -20.94 -10.28 -0.98
C GLY A 28 -20.50 -10.50 0.45
N LYS A 29 -21.33 -11.18 1.23
CA LYS A 29 -20.96 -11.68 2.55
C LYS A 29 -19.61 -12.39 2.46
N LEU A 30 -18.64 -11.97 3.26
CA LEU A 30 -17.32 -12.62 3.33
C LEU A 30 -17.49 -14.11 3.69
N VAL A 31 -16.72 -14.95 3.02
CA VAL A 31 -16.70 -16.40 3.24
C VAL A 31 -15.29 -16.88 3.58
N PRO A 32 -15.14 -18.05 4.25
CA PRO A 32 -13.83 -18.65 4.43
C PRO A 32 -13.12 -18.86 3.09
N GLY A 33 -11.85 -18.46 3.02
CA GLY A 33 -11.02 -18.48 1.81
C GLY A 33 -10.86 -17.11 1.15
N ASP A 34 -11.75 -16.15 1.43
CA ASP A 34 -11.58 -14.79 0.93
C ASP A 34 -10.25 -14.20 1.42
N ARG A 35 -9.66 -13.34 0.60
CA ARG A 35 -8.40 -12.67 0.93
C ARG A 35 -8.66 -11.19 1.14
N ILE A 36 -7.99 -10.60 2.11
CA ILE A 36 -8.03 -9.16 2.36
C ILE A 36 -6.60 -8.67 2.51
N HIS A 37 -6.25 -7.64 1.76
CA HIS A 37 -4.95 -7.02 1.84
C HIS A 37 -5.02 -5.66 2.54
N PHE A 38 -3.95 -5.32 3.25
CA PHE A 38 -3.89 -4.12 4.08
C PHE A 38 -3.05 -3.04 3.40
N LEU A 39 -3.65 -1.88 3.18
CA LEU A 39 -3.04 -0.69 2.59
C LEU A 39 -2.29 0.16 3.62
N ALA A 40 -2.51 -0.06 4.91
CA ALA A 40 -1.77 0.60 5.97
C ALA A 40 -1.56 -0.37 7.14
N THR A 41 -0.58 -0.05 7.97
CA THR A 41 -0.37 -0.79 9.22
C THR A 41 -1.51 -0.47 10.18
N THR A 42 -2.20 -1.49 10.68
CA THR A 42 -3.33 -1.34 11.60
C THR A 42 -3.45 -2.54 12.52
N THR A 43 -4.28 -2.44 13.55
CA THR A 43 -4.56 -3.56 14.47
C THR A 43 -5.95 -4.11 14.16
N VAL A 44 -6.02 -5.41 13.82
CA VAL A 44 -7.28 -6.10 13.54
C VAL A 44 -7.46 -7.34 14.41
N VAL A 45 -8.70 -7.74 14.59
CA VAL A 45 -9.04 -8.93 15.38
C VAL A 45 -9.12 -10.14 14.43
N VAL A 46 -8.04 -10.94 14.39
CA VAL A 46 -7.93 -12.14 13.55
C VAL A 46 -7.68 -13.43 14.34
N ARG A 47 -7.42 -13.32 15.65
CA ARG A 47 -7.25 -14.44 16.56
C ARG A 47 -7.82 -14.10 17.93
N ASP A 48 -8.33 -15.12 18.62
CA ASP A 48 -8.76 -14.97 20.00
C ASP A 48 -7.52 -14.81 20.89
N SER A 49 -7.28 -13.59 21.37
CA SER A 49 -6.16 -13.28 22.25
C SER A 49 -6.61 -12.31 23.34
N PHE A 50 -6.04 -12.47 24.54
CA PHE A 50 -6.40 -11.70 25.72
C PHE A 50 -6.19 -10.18 25.57
N ALA A 51 -5.33 -9.74 24.63
CA ALA A 51 -5.10 -8.34 24.28
C ALA A 51 -5.75 -7.91 22.95
N GLY A 52 -6.67 -8.74 22.41
CA GLY A 52 -7.73 -8.38 21.48
C GLY A 52 -7.36 -8.08 20.02
N GLY A 53 -6.09 -7.83 19.69
CA GLY A 53 -5.70 -7.41 18.34
C GLY A 53 -4.38 -8.00 17.86
N GLU A 54 -4.28 -8.20 16.56
CA GLU A 54 -3.05 -8.51 15.84
C GLU A 54 -2.66 -7.31 14.98
N LEU A 55 -1.39 -6.92 15.06
CA LEU A 55 -0.83 -5.92 14.17
C LEU A 55 -0.69 -6.55 12.79
N VAL A 56 -1.32 -5.93 11.79
CA VAL A 56 -1.16 -6.27 10.38
C VAL A 56 -0.46 -5.14 9.67
N GLU A 57 0.49 -5.48 8.82
CA GLU A 57 1.34 -4.51 8.14
C GLU A 57 0.80 -4.20 6.73
N ARG A 58 1.17 -3.02 6.22
CA ARG A 58 0.92 -2.70 4.80
C ARG A 58 1.53 -3.77 3.90
N GLY A 59 0.78 -4.23 2.91
CA GLY A 59 1.24 -5.28 2.00
C GLY A 59 1.06 -6.69 2.53
N GLN A 60 0.57 -6.85 3.76
CA GLN A 60 0.13 -8.15 4.27
C GLN A 60 -1.23 -8.51 3.67
N THR A 61 -1.44 -9.81 3.44
CA THR A 61 -2.74 -10.36 3.07
C THR A 61 -3.16 -11.37 4.12
N VAL A 62 -4.35 -11.20 4.66
CA VAL A 62 -5.00 -12.15 5.57
C VAL A 62 -5.99 -12.99 4.76
N THR A 63 -5.97 -14.30 5.00
CA THR A 63 -7.00 -15.21 4.48
C THR A 63 -8.08 -15.37 5.54
N ILE A 64 -9.31 -15.08 5.17
CA ILE A 64 -10.47 -15.21 6.05
C ILE A 64 -10.70 -16.69 6.34
N THR A 65 -10.74 -17.02 7.63
CA THR A 65 -11.09 -18.35 8.11
C THR A 65 -12.44 -18.29 8.81
N GLN A 66 -13.07 -19.45 9.01
CA GLN A 66 -14.32 -19.50 9.79
C GLN A 66 -14.12 -18.92 11.21
N ALA A 67 -12.98 -19.22 11.84
CA ALA A 67 -12.64 -18.68 13.17
C ALA A 67 -12.57 -17.14 13.18
N ILE A 68 -12.04 -16.51 12.13
CA ILE A 68 -12.01 -15.05 12.00
C ILE A 68 -13.44 -14.48 11.88
N LEU A 69 -14.30 -15.12 11.09
CA LEU A 69 -15.70 -14.73 10.95
C LEU A 69 -16.44 -14.84 12.28
N ASP A 70 -16.29 -15.97 12.97
CA ASP A 70 -16.96 -16.22 14.26
C ASP A 70 -16.49 -15.22 15.33
N LEU A 71 -15.18 -14.94 15.40
CA LEU A 71 -14.58 -13.97 16.33
C LEU A 71 -15.09 -12.54 16.12
N ASN A 72 -15.49 -12.23 14.90
CA ASN A 72 -16.01 -10.91 14.51
C ASN A 72 -17.55 -10.88 14.42
N SER A 73 -18.22 -12.02 14.63
CA SER A 73 -19.68 -12.09 14.65
C SER A 73 -20.25 -11.39 15.89
N GLY A 74 -21.42 -10.76 15.75
CA GLY A 74 -22.09 -10.03 16.84
C GLY A 74 -21.42 -8.72 17.26
N ARG A 75 -20.39 -8.26 16.52
CA ARG A 75 -19.79 -6.92 16.67
C ARG A 75 -20.48 -5.91 15.76
N ASP A 76 -21.81 -5.91 15.75
CA ASP A 76 -22.65 -5.18 14.79
C ASP A 76 -22.20 -3.72 14.65
N GLY A 77 -21.70 -3.36 13.45
CA GLY A 77 -21.18 -2.02 13.12
C GLY A 77 -19.75 -1.71 13.57
N PHE A 78 -19.13 -2.55 14.41
CA PHE A 78 -17.78 -2.35 14.94
C PHE A 78 -16.73 -3.32 14.40
N SER A 79 -17.15 -4.39 13.70
CA SER A 79 -16.20 -5.27 13.02
C SER A 79 -15.56 -4.58 11.83
N TRP A 80 -14.24 -4.69 11.72
CA TRP A 80 -13.50 -4.25 10.54
C TRP A 80 -13.92 -5.03 9.27
N LEU A 81 -14.41 -6.26 9.41
CA LEU A 81 -14.89 -7.08 8.30
C LEU A 81 -16.13 -6.50 7.61
N ALA A 82 -16.96 -5.74 8.34
CA ALA A 82 -18.14 -5.09 7.77
C ALA A 82 -17.79 -3.91 6.85
N LEU A 83 -16.56 -3.38 6.95
CA LEU A 83 -16.11 -2.20 6.21
C LEU A 83 -15.26 -2.57 4.98
N VAL A 84 -15.06 -3.85 4.70
CA VAL A 84 -14.12 -4.35 3.67
C VAL A 84 -14.48 -3.87 2.28
N ASP A 85 -15.77 -3.75 1.99
CA ASP A 85 -16.28 -3.27 0.71
C ASP A 85 -16.92 -1.87 0.81
N ASP A 86 -16.73 -1.16 1.93
CA ASP A 86 -17.29 0.18 2.19
C ASP A 86 -16.17 1.19 2.43
N GLU A 87 -15.54 1.64 1.34
CA GLU A 87 -14.43 2.59 1.41
C GLU A 87 -14.85 3.94 2.01
N GLU A 88 -16.06 4.42 1.72
CA GLU A 88 -16.58 5.67 2.29
C GLU A 88 -16.68 5.59 3.82
N ALA A 89 -17.14 4.46 4.36
CA ALA A 89 -17.17 4.26 5.81
C ALA A 89 -15.77 4.10 6.42
N GLN A 90 -14.81 3.51 5.71
CA GLN A 90 -13.41 3.48 6.15
C GLN A 90 -12.83 4.91 6.20
N GLU A 91 -13.04 5.71 5.16
CA GLU A 91 -12.59 7.10 5.09
C GLU A 91 -13.26 7.97 6.16
N ALA A 92 -14.57 7.83 6.36
CA ALA A 92 -15.28 8.55 7.42
C ALA A 92 -14.75 8.19 8.83
N ARG A 93 -14.31 6.94 9.03
CA ARG A 93 -13.83 6.44 10.33
C ARG A 93 -12.35 6.73 10.60
N TRP A 94 -11.49 6.64 9.58
CA TRP A 94 -10.03 6.69 9.73
C TRP A 94 -9.35 7.76 8.89
N GLY A 95 -10.09 8.48 8.05
CA GLY A 95 -9.56 9.48 7.11
C GLY A 95 -8.86 8.88 5.89
N HIS A 96 -8.82 7.55 5.76
CA HIS A 96 -8.23 6.83 4.63
C HIS A 96 -8.68 5.36 4.63
N VAL A 97 -8.57 4.70 3.48
CA VAL A 97 -8.85 3.26 3.32
C VAL A 97 -7.69 2.43 3.87
N LEU A 98 -7.99 1.53 4.81
CA LEU A 98 -7.00 0.68 5.49
C LEU A 98 -6.81 -0.68 4.81
N PHE A 99 -7.86 -1.22 4.20
CA PHE A 99 -7.85 -2.57 3.63
C PHE A 99 -8.86 -2.71 2.50
N ARG A 100 -8.60 -3.67 1.61
CA ARG A 100 -9.48 -4.03 0.49
C ARG A 100 -9.51 -5.55 0.32
N ARG A 101 -10.62 -6.04 -0.23
CA ARG A 101 -10.75 -7.44 -0.65
C ARG A 101 -9.71 -7.77 -1.74
N GLY A 102 -9.31 -9.03 -1.79
CA GLY A 102 -8.35 -9.57 -2.75
C GLY A 102 -6.93 -9.69 -2.21
N PRO A 103 -6.04 -10.33 -2.99
CA PRO A 103 -4.62 -10.37 -2.68
C PRO A 103 -4.00 -8.96 -2.76
N TRP A 104 -2.82 -8.80 -2.16
CA TRP A 104 -2.03 -7.60 -2.43
C TRP A 104 -1.74 -7.48 -3.94
N PRO A 105 -1.98 -6.32 -4.58
CA PRO A 105 -1.80 -6.17 -6.01
C PRO A 105 -0.37 -6.50 -6.45
N GLU A 106 -0.24 -7.21 -7.57
CA GLU A 106 1.06 -7.58 -8.12
C GLU A 106 1.85 -6.32 -8.52
N GLY A 107 3.17 -6.33 -8.28
CA GLY A 107 4.05 -5.19 -8.58
C GLY A 107 3.90 -3.97 -7.64
N LYS A 108 2.89 -3.93 -6.77
CA LYS A 108 2.72 -2.83 -5.81
C LYS A 108 3.70 -2.97 -4.64
N ARG A 109 4.40 -1.89 -4.29
CA ARG A 109 5.33 -1.91 -3.16
C ARG A 109 4.61 -1.87 -1.82
N LYS A 110 5.09 -2.70 -0.90
CA LYS A 110 4.62 -2.76 0.48
C LYS A 110 5.10 -1.56 1.29
N THR A 111 6.31 -1.07 1.03
CA THR A 111 6.86 0.13 1.66
C THR A 111 6.30 1.41 1.04
N ILE A 112 6.25 2.46 1.85
CA ILE A 112 5.84 3.80 1.43
C ILE A 112 7.11 4.62 1.18
N PRO A 113 7.27 5.27 0.01
CA PRO A 113 8.42 6.11 -0.25
C PRO A 113 8.65 7.15 0.85
N GLY A 114 9.88 7.26 1.33
CA GLY A 114 10.28 8.21 2.38
C GLY A 114 10.18 7.66 3.81
N THR A 115 9.66 6.45 4.04
CA THR A 115 9.75 5.81 5.37
C THR A 115 11.12 5.17 5.60
N LEU A 116 11.43 4.85 6.86
CA LEU A 116 12.70 4.21 7.23
C LEU A 116 12.87 2.84 6.54
N GLU A 117 11.78 2.09 6.39
CA GLU A 117 11.75 0.81 5.70
C GLU A 117 12.06 0.99 4.21
N ALA A 118 11.49 2.01 3.56
CA ALA A 118 11.81 2.31 2.17
C ALA A 118 13.26 2.76 1.98
N LEU A 119 13.84 3.48 2.94
CA LEU A 119 15.26 3.85 2.92
C LEU A 119 16.14 2.60 3.09
N TRP A 120 15.76 1.69 3.97
CA TRP A 120 16.46 0.42 4.16
C TRP A 120 16.40 -0.45 2.91
N GLU A 121 15.22 -0.60 2.29
CA GLU A 121 15.07 -1.30 1.01
C GLU A 121 15.90 -0.66 -0.09
N ALA A 122 15.92 0.67 -0.19
CA ALA A 122 16.75 1.39 -1.14
C ALA A 122 18.25 1.10 -0.92
N GLN A 123 18.72 1.06 0.33
CA GLN A 123 20.11 0.74 0.65
C GLN A 123 20.46 -0.70 0.28
N VAL A 124 19.63 -1.67 0.64
CA VAL A 124 19.83 -3.08 0.29
C VAL A 124 19.86 -3.28 -1.23
N ALA A 125 18.95 -2.63 -1.95
CA ALA A 125 18.89 -2.70 -3.40
C ALA A 125 20.10 -2.00 -4.06
N HIS A 126 20.55 -0.89 -3.49
CA HIS A 126 21.78 -0.21 -3.94
C HIS A 126 23.00 -1.11 -3.77
N ASP A 127 23.16 -1.75 -2.60
CA ASP A 127 24.26 -2.67 -2.34
C ASP A 127 24.23 -3.87 -3.30
N ALA A 128 23.04 -4.43 -3.56
CA ALA A 128 22.87 -5.51 -4.52
C ALA A 128 23.26 -5.07 -5.94
N ALA A 129 22.78 -3.91 -6.40
CA ALA A 129 23.12 -3.36 -7.71
C ALA A 129 24.63 -3.09 -7.83
N SER A 130 25.28 -2.62 -6.77
CA SER A 130 26.72 -2.33 -6.76
C SER A 130 27.60 -3.56 -6.95
N ARG A 131 27.09 -4.74 -6.56
CA ARG A 131 27.80 -6.03 -6.67
C ARG A 131 27.67 -6.68 -8.05
N ILE A 132 26.83 -6.15 -8.95
CA ILE A 132 26.72 -6.64 -10.32
C ILE A 132 28.06 -6.42 -11.02
N ALA A 133 28.63 -7.50 -11.57
CA ALA A 133 29.95 -7.47 -12.19
C ALA A 133 29.96 -6.72 -13.53
N ASP A 134 28.92 -6.93 -14.34
CA ASP A 134 28.76 -6.25 -15.63
C ASP A 134 28.39 -4.77 -15.44
N GLU A 135 29.15 -3.87 -16.08
CA GLU A 135 28.95 -2.43 -15.94
C GLU A 135 27.62 -1.97 -16.54
N THR A 136 27.20 -2.55 -17.66
CA THR A 136 25.97 -2.15 -18.36
C THR A 136 24.75 -2.53 -17.53
N GLU A 137 24.74 -3.75 -16.99
CA GLU A 137 23.69 -4.25 -16.10
C GLU A 137 23.66 -3.46 -14.79
N ARG A 138 24.82 -3.18 -14.20
CA ARG A 138 24.92 -2.33 -13.00
C ARG A 138 24.38 -0.93 -13.23
N ALA A 139 24.76 -0.29 -14.34
CA ALA A 139 24.29 1.05 -14.69
C ALA A 139 22.77 1.07 -14.90
N LYS A 140 22.22 0.04 -15.55
CA LYS A 140 20.77 -0.13 -15.72
C LYS A 140 20.06 -0.29 -14.37
N ALA A 141 20.53 -1.21 -13.51
CA ALA A 141 19.95 -1.45 -12.19
C ALA A 141 20.00 -0.20 -11.29
N MET A 142 21.10 0.56 -11.34
CA MET A 142 21.23 1.83 -10.61
C MET A 142 20.29 2.92 -11.16
N SER A 143 20.03 2.95 -12.46
CA SER A 143 19.08 3.88 -13.08
C SER A 143 17.64 3.57 -12.66
N GLU A 144 17.27 2.28 -12.68
CA GLU A 144 15.98 1.80 -12.17
C GLU A 144 15.81 2.12 -10.69
N LEU A 145 16.84 1.85 -9.87
CA LEU A 145 16.85 2.20 -8.44
C LEU A 145 16.61 3.69 -8.21
N ARG A 146 17.22 4.57 -9.02
CA ARG A 146 16.99 6.02 -8.95
C ARG A 146 15.58 6.42 -9.37
N ALA A 147 15.00 5.79 -10.39
CA ALA A 147 13.60 6.03 -10.76
C ALA A 147 12.64 5.59 -9.64
N VAL A 148 13.01 4.54 -8.92
CA VAL A 148 12.21 3.83 -7.91
C VAL A 148 12.28 4.50 -6.54
N TYR A 149 13.47 4.92 -6.08
CA TYR A 149 13.73 5.46 -4.73
C TYR A 149 14.31 6.87 -4.72
N GLY A 150 14.63 7.44 -5.89
CA GLY A 150 15.24 8.76 -6.00
C GLY A 150 14.27 9.88 -5.64
N VAL A 151 14.04 10.10 -4.36
CA VAL A 151 13.41 11.32 -3.85
C VAL A 151 14.43 12.46 -4.05
N ARG A 152 14.04 13.50 -4.80
CA ARG A 152 14.77 14.79 -4.80
C ARG A 152 14.82 15.27 -3.35
N SER A 153 16.00 15.26 -2.76
CA SER A 153 16.25 15.96 -1.50
C SER A 153 15.76 17.41 -1.65
N THR A 154 14.63 17.75 -1.03
CA THR A 154 14.24 19.13 -0.77
C THR A 154 14.88 19.58 0.54
N GLN A 155 16.19 19.31 0.72
CA GLN A 155 16.94 20.05 1.71
C GLN A 155 17.07 21.49 1.23
N THR A 156 16.09 22.31 1.60
CA THR A 156 16.25 23.76 1.60
C THR A 156 17.27 24.07 2.69
N SER A 157 18.54 24.13 2.31
CA SER A 157 19.61 24.65 3.17
C SER A 157 19.18 26.04 3.63
N THR A 158 18.86 26.18 4.91
CA THR A 158 18.59 27.50 5.49
C THR A 158 19.94 28.21 5.60
N GLU A 159 20.24 29.11 4.67
CA GLU A 159 21.40 29.98 4.77
C GLU A 159 21.32 30.78 6.07
N TYR A 160 22.22 30.47 7.01
CA TYR A 160 22.51 31.37 8.13
C TYR A 160 23.26 32.58 7.58
N ARG A 161 22.53 33.66 7.29
CA ARG A 161 23.11 34.98 7.02
C ARG A 161 23.65 35.53 8.36
N ARG A 162 24.98 35.67 8.46
CA ARG A 162 25.66 36.39 9.55
C ARG A 162 25.51 37.89 9.40
#